data_AF-A0A9P0TVT6-F1
#
_entry.id   AF-A0A9P0TVT6-F1
#
_cell.length_a   1.000
_cell.length_b   1.000
_cell.length_c   1.000
_cell.angle_alpha   90.00
_cell.angle_beta   90.00
_cell.angle_gamma   90.00
#
_symmetry.space_group_name_H-M   'P 1'
#
loop_
_entity.id
_entity.type
_entity.pdbx_description
1 polymer ?
#
loop_
_entity_poly.entity_id
_entity_poly.type
_entity_poly.pdbx_seq_one_letter_code
_entity_poly.pdbx_strand_id
1 'polypeptide(L)'
;MKNIPKKSPGIDCSRCNRIVHADPICEKLSNKQLNTLRNSSSIEWSCDECQKSRRSSFITPSDDFDDKDDEESEPNKQVNISNLDVKQLVADISRELKKTFKEAMGHIEFSLNL
;
A
#
# COMPACT_ATOMS: atom_id res chain seq x y z
N MET A 1 18.22 -7.45 21.69
CA MET A 1 18.28 -7.76 20.24
C MET A 1 19.16 -8.99 20.08
N LYS A 2 18.60 -10.12 19.61
CA LYS A 2 19.39 -11.33 19.38
C LYS A 2 20.16 -11.13 18.06
N ASN A 3 21.49 -11.20 18.10
CA ASN A 3 22.32 -10.98 16.91
C ASN A 3 22.03 -12.02 15.82
N ILE A 4 22.02 -11.62 14.55
CA ILE A 4 21.95 -12.56 13.42
C ILE A 4 23.31 -13.24 13.30
N PRO A 5 23.41 -14.56 13.54
CA PRO A 5 24.70 -15.22 13.48
C PRO A 5 25.14 -15.36 12.02
N LYS A 6 26.43 -15.14 11.74
CA LYS A 6 27.03 -15.29 10.40
C LYS A 6 26.77 -16.66 9.74
N LYS A 7 26.43 -17.67 10.55
CA LYS A 7 26.17 -19.07 10.12
C LYS A 7 24.77 -19.29 9.53
N SER A 8 23.81 -18.40 9.80
CA SER A 8 22.48 -18.46 9.20
C SER A 8 22.14 -17.07 8.66
N PRO A 9 22.33 -16.82 7.36
CA PRO A 9 21.96 -15.53 6.79
C PRO A 9 20.48 -15.30 7.06
N GLY A 10 20.17 -14.10 7.54
CA GLY A 10 18.78 -13.68 7.71
C GLY A 10 18.06 -13.62 6.37
N ILE A 11 16.75 -13.44 6.42
CA ILE A 11 15.93 -13.18 5.25
C ILE A 11 15.63 -11.69 5.15
N ASP A 12 15.66 -11.15 3.94
CA ASP A 12 15.44 -9.75 3.61
C ASP A 12 14.01 -9.49 3.16
N CYS A 13 13.37 -8.48 3.75
CA CYS A 13 12.07 -8.02 3.29
C CYS A 13 12.24 -7.14 2.06
N SER A 14 11.67 -7.54 0.92
CA SER A 14 11.65 -6.80 -0.35
C SER A 14 11.08 -5.38 -0.27
N ARG A 15 10.27 -5.07 0.76
CA ARG A 15 9.58 -3.78 0.88
C ARG A 15 10.28 -2.78 1.79
N CYS A 16 10.83 -3.25 2.91
CA CYS A 16 11.45 -2.38 3.91
C CYS A 16 12.95 -2.63 4.11
N ASN A 17 13.52 -3.57 3.35
CA ASN A 17 14.93 -3.98 3.39
C ASN A 17 15.42 -4.39 4.79
N ARG A 18 14.50 -4.70 5.71
CA ARG A 18 14.82 -5.21 7.04
C ARG A 18 15.26 -6.67 6.91
N ILE A 19 16.38 -7.00 7.52
CA ILE A 19 16.87 -8.37 7.64
C ILE A 19 16.39 -8.94 8.96
N VAL A 20 15.76 -10.12 8.90
CA VAL A 20 15.22 -10.82 10.07
C VAL A 20 15.81 -12.23 10.15
N HIS A 21 15.73 -12.87 11.31
CA HIS A 21 16.20 -14.25 11.45
C HIS A 21 15.36 -15.17 10.57
N ALA A 22 16.05 -15.96 9.74
CA ALA A 22 15.43 -17.00 8.92
C ALA A 22 15.19 -18.27 9.78
N ASP A 23 14.32 -18.13 10.79
CA ASP A 23 13.94 -19.13 11.79
C ASP A 23 12.40 -19.16 11.90
N PRO A 24 11.77 -20.35 11.99
CA PRO A 24 10.33 -20.49 12.23
C PRO A 24 9.79 -19.69 13.43
N ILE A 25 10.61 -19.41 14.43
CA ILE A 25 10.20 -18.65 15.62
C ILE A 25 10.00 -17.16 15.32
N CYS A 26 10.82 -16.59 14.44
CA CYS A 26 10.83 -15.14 14.19
C CYS A 26 9.77 -14.71 13.17
N GLU A 27 9.59 -15.48 12.09
CA GLU A 27 8.71 -15.09 10.97
C GLU A 27 7.59 -16.11 10.69
N LYS A 28 7.40 -17.11 11.56
CA LYS A 28 6.38 -18.16 11.41
C LYS A 28 6.46 -18.91 10.07
N LEU A 29 7.64 -18.94 9.45
CA LEU A 29 7.90 -19.67 8.22
C LEU A 29 8.34 -21.10 8.53
N SER A 30 7.76 -22.08 7.87
CA SER A 30 8.25 -23.47 7.97
C SER A 30 9.65 -23.61 7.36
N ASN A 31 10.40 -24.61 7.80
CA ASN A 31 11.71 -24.93 7.21
C ASN A 31 11.66 -25.16 5.70
N LYS A 32 10.55 -25.72 5.19
CA LYS A 32 10.34 -25.89 3.74
C LYS A 32 10.25 -24.55 3.03
N GLN A 33 9.45 -23.62 3.55
CA GLN A 33 9.31 -22.26 2.98
C GLN A 33 10.63 -21.49 3.04
N LEU A 34 11.35 -21.56 4.15
CA LEU A 34 12.67 -20.93 4.28
C LEU A 34 13.66 -21.50 3.24
N ASN A 35 13.65 -22.81 3.00
CA ASN A 35 14.50 -23.43 2.00
C ASN A 35 14.11 -22.99 0.57
N THR A 36 12.81 -22.90 0.27
CA THR A 36 12.33 -22.36 -1.01
C THR A 36 12.81 -20.93 -1.21
N LEU A 37 12.64 -20.05 -0.21
CA LEU A 37 13.05 -18.65 -0.28
C LEU A 37 14.56 -18.49 -0.48
N ARG A 38 15.37 -19.36 0.12
CA ARG A 38 16.84 -19.33 -0.07
C ARG A 38 17.30 -19.83 -1.44
N ASN A 39 16.59 -20.80 -2.01
CA ASN A 39 17.03 -21.46 -3.25
C ASN A 39 16.38 -20.89 -4.52
N SER A 40 15.39 -20.00 -4.38
CA SER A 40 14.70 -19.38 -5.50
C SER A 40 14.95 -17.87 -5.52
N SER A 41 15.68 -17.41 -6.53
CA SER A 41 15.96 -15.99 -6.72
C SER A 41 14.77 -15.17 -7.23
N SER A 42 13.69 -15.84 -7.63
CA SER A 42 12.47 -15.22 -8.16
C SER A 42 11.37 -15.00 -7.12
N ILE A 43 11.53 -15.54 -5.91
CA ILE A 43 10.52 -15.43 -4.85
C ILE A 43 10.95 -14.36 -3.86
N GLU A 44 10.23 -13.25 -3.89
CA GLU A 44 10.41 -12.17 -2.92
C GLU A 44 9.59 -12.44 -1.65
N TRP A 45 10.20 -12.16 -0.49
CA TRP A 45 9.54 -12.23 0.79
C TRP A 45 9.23 -10.83 1.34
N SER A 46 8.15 -10.71 2.12
CA SER A 46 7.75 -9.48 2.81
C SER A 46 7.37 -9.81 4.25
N CYS A 47 7.85 -9.01 5.20
CA CYS A 47 7.51 -9.18 6.61
C CYS A 47 6.03 -8.88 6.90
N ASP A 48 5.55 -9.37 8.04
CA ASP A 48 4.16 -9.23 8.49
C ASP A 48 3.69 -7.78 8.56
N GLU A 49 4.55 -6.85 9.03
CA GLU A 49 4.28 -5.41 9.02
C GLU A 49 3.98 -4.89 7.60
N CYS A 50 4.80 -5.28 6.62
CA CYS A 50 4.64 -4.87 5.23
C CYS A 50 3.48 -5.58 4.52
N GLN A 51 3.06 -6.75 4.99
CA GLN A 51 1.87 -7.44 4.49
C GLN A 51 0.57 -6.82 5.01
N LYS A 52 0.50 -6.49 6.31
CA LYS A 52 -0.65 -5.85 6.96
C LYS A 52 -0.99 -4.47 6.41
N SER A 53 -0.03 -3.78 5.79
CA SER A 53 -0.26 -2.49 5.11
C SER A 53 -1.10 -2.60 3.82
N ARG A 54 -1.48 -3.81 3.37
CA ARG A 54 -2.40 -3.99 2.25
C ARG A 54 -3.83 -3.64 2.68
N ARG A 55 -4.21 -2.35 2.65
CA ARG A 55 -5.63 -1.97 2.51
C ARG A 55 -6.06 -2.36 1.10
N SER A 56 -6.72 -3.51 0.93
CA SER A 56 -7.42 -3.79 -0.32
C SER A 56 -8.58 -2.81 -0.44
N SER A 57 -8.49 -1.85 -1.36
CA SER A 57 -9.61 -1.00 -1.74
C SER A 57 -10.55 -1.77 -2.67
N PHE A 58 -11.14 -2.86 -2.18
CA PHE A 58 -12.24 -3.50 -2.88
C PHE A 58 -13.53 -2.98 -2.26
N ILE A 59 -14.28 -2.23 -3.06
CA ILE A 59 -15.65 -1.83 -2.77
C ILE A 59 -16.51 -2.99 -3.26
N THR A 60 -17.07 -3.77 -2.33
CA THR A 60 -18.17 -4.68 -2.67
C THR A 60 -19.42 -3.82 -2.77
N PRO A 61 -20.09 -3.72 -3.94
CA PRO A 61 -21.41 -3.11 -4.00
C PRO A 61 -22.32 -3.90 -3.05
N SER A 62 -22.92 -3.20 -2.08
CA SER A 62 -23.96 -3.78 -1.22
C SER A 62 -25.18 -4.04 -2.09
N ASP A 63 -25.37 -5.29 -2.53
CA ASP A 63 -26.70 -5.73 -2.97
C ASP A 63 -27.54 -5.88 -1.69
N ASP A 64 -28.33 -4.85 -1.40
CA ASP A 64 -29.37 -4.85 -0.37
C ASP A 64 -30.37 -5.97 -0.65
N PHE A 65 -30.31 -7.09 0.09
CA PHE A 65 -31.48 -7.92 0.38
C PHE A 65 -31.32 -8.60 1.76
N ASP A 66 -32.30 -8.30 2.62
CA ASP A 66 -32.69 -8.88 3.92
C ASP A 66 -32.00 -10.18 4.39
N ASP A 67 -31.41 -10.16 5.60
CA ASP A 67 -31.99 -10.86 6.76
C ASP A 67 -31.33 -10.40 8.07
N LYS A 68 -32.12 -10.38 9.14
CA LYS A 68 -31.79 -9.91 10.49
C LYS A 68 -30.85 -10.87 11.21
N ASP A 69 -29.79 -10.38 11.84
CA ASP A 69 -29.55 -10.65 13.28
C ASP A 69 -28.55 -9.67 13.89
N ASP A 70 -28.71 -9.49 15.19
CA ASP A 70 -28.35 -8.36 16.02
C ASP A 70 -26.89 -8.34 16.52
N GLU A 71 -26.45 -7.16 16.94
CA GLU A 71 -25.32 -6.85 17.85
C GLU A 71 -23.87 -7.23 17.46
N GLU A 72 -23.14 -6.26 16.90
CA GLU A 72 -22.06 -5.55 17.61
C GLU A 72 -21.51 -4.41 16.74
N SER A 73 -22.13 -3.24 16.89
CA SER A 73 -21.60 -1.97 16.41
C SER A 73 -20.45 -1.51 17.32
N GLU A 74 -19.22 -1.63 16.84
CA GLU A 74 -18.02 -1.03 17.45
C GLU A 74 -17.11 -0.40 16.36
N PRO A 75 -16.34 0.63 16.69
CA PRO A 75 -16.67 2.00 16.35
C PRO A 75 -16.12 2.41 14.98
N ASN A 76 -16.86 3.29 14.31
CA ASN A 76 -16.38 4.13 13.23
C ASN A 76 -14.93 4.59 13.51
N LYS A 77 -13.95 4.01 12.82
CA LYS A 77 -12.59 4.56 12.77
C LYS A 77 -12.71 5.89 12.06
N GLN A 78 -12.92 6.94 12.84
CA GLN A 78 -12.83 8.33 12.43
C GLN A 78 -11.57 8.46 11.59
N VAL A 79 -11.76 8.63 10.28
CA VAL A 79 -10.72 9.11 9.41
C VAL A 79 -10.31 10.44 10.03
N ASN A 80 -9.05 10.55 10.47
CA ASN A 80 -8.51 11.81 10.95
C ASN A 80 -8.34 12.72 9.72
N ILE A 81 -9.46 13.27 9.24
CA ILE A 81 -9.59 14.29 8.19
C ILE A 81 -9.14 15.66 8.73
N SER A 82 -8.66 15.71 9.97
CA SER A 82 -8.34 16.93 10.72
C SER A 82 -7.18 17.77 10.18
N ASN A 83 -6.49 17.34 9.11
CA ASN A 83 -5.41 18.10 8.49
C ASN A 83 -5.45 18.13 6.95
N LEU A 84 -6.61 17.86 6.32
CA LEU A 84 -6.75 18.11 4.89
C LEU A 84 -7.30 19.54 4.69
N ASP A 85 -6.42 20.48 4.29
CA ASP A 85 -6.86 21.80 3.88
C ASP A 85 -7.57 21.72 2.52
N VAL A 86 -8.88 21.56 2.57
CA VAL A 86 -9.75 21.47 1.39
C VAL A 86 -9.62 22.71 0.51
N LYS A 87 -9.36 23.90 1.07
CA LYS A 87 -9.21 25.13 0.28
C LYS A 87 -7.93 25.09 -0.54
N GLN A 88 -6.84 24.64 0.07
CA GLN A 88 -5.57 24.47 -0.63
C GLN A 88 -5.69 23.42 -1.74
N LEU A 89 -6.33 22.28 -1.45
CA LEU A 89 -6.56 21.24 -2.45
C LEU A 89 -7.38 21.75 -3.65
N VAL A 90 -8.47 22.47 -3.40
CA VAL A 90 -9.30 23.06 -4.48
C VAL A 90 -8.52 24.10 -5.28
N ALA A 91 -7.69 24.92 -4.61
CA ALA A 91 -6.83 25.90 -5.28
C ALA A 91 -5.80 25.24 -6.20
N ASP A 92 -5.20 24.13 -5.75
CA ASP A 92 -4.21 23.41 -6.53
C ASP A 92 -4.83 22.67 -7.72
N ILE A 93 -6.00 22.04 -7.54
CA ILE A 93 -6.78 21.47 -8.66
C ILE A 93 -7.12 22.56 -9.68
N SER A 94 -7.62 23.71 -9.23
CA SER A 94 -8.00 24.82 -10.10
C SER A 94 -6.81 25.39 -10.88
N ARG A 95 -5.63 25.42 -10.25
CA ARG A 95 -4.39 25.88 -10.87
C ARG A 95 -3.93 24.92 -11.96
N GLU A 96 -3.95 23.61 -11.69
CA GLU A 96 -3.54 22.60 -12.66
C GLU A 96 -4.49 22.58 -13.86
N LEU A 97 -5.80 22.67 -13.64
CA LEU A 97 -6.78 22.75 -14.72
C LEU A 97 -6.55 23.96 -15.64
N LYS A 98 -6.26 25.14 -15.07
CA LYS A 98 -5.96 26.34 -15.87
C LYS A 98 -4.68 26.19 -16.68
N LYS A 99 -3.65 25.55 -16.10
CA LYS A 99 -2.38 25.27 -16.78
C LYS A 99 -2.59 24.31 -17.94
N THR A 100 -3.25 23.18 -17.71
CA THR A 100 -3.56 22.18 -18.75
C THR A 100 -4.39 22.79 -19.88
N PHE A 101 -5.38 23.62 -19.54
CA PHE A 101 -6.19 24.29 -20.55
C PHE A 101 -5.37 25.28 -21.39
N LYS A 102 -4.49 26.07 -20.76
CA LYS A 102 -3.60 27.00 -21.47
C LYS A 102 -2.62 26.27 -22.38
N GLU A 103 -2.05 25.16 -21.93
CA GLU A 103 -1.14 24.32 -22.73
C GLU A 103 -1.88 23.69 -23.92
N ALA A 104 -3.09 23.17 -23.69
CA ALA A 104 -3.92 22.61 -24.74
C ALA A 104 -4.31 23.66 -25.79
N MET A 105 -4.74 24.86 -25.37
CA MET A 105 -5.07 25.96 -26.27
C MET A 105 -3.84 26.44 -27.05
N GLY A 106 -2.68 26.59 -26.39
CA GLY A 106 -1.43 26.95 -27.08
C GLY A 106 -1.00 25.89 -28.09
N HIS A 107 -1.22 24.61 -27.80
CA HIS A 107 -0.98 23.53 -28.75
C HIS A 107 -1.96 23.58 -29.95
N ILE A 108 -3.22 23.94 -29.71
CA ILE A 108 -4.23 24.13 -30.77
C ILE A 108 -3.86 25.33 -31.64
N GLU A 109 -3.50 26.48 -31.05
CA GLU A 109 -3.06 27.67 -31.78
C GLU A 109 -1.82 27.38 -32.63
N PHE A 110 -0.83 26.68 -32.08
CA PHE A 110 0.36 26.24 -32.82
C PHE A 110 0.01 25.25 -33.96
N SER A 111 -0.94 24.35 -33.73
CA SER A 111 -1.37 23.38 -34.75
C SER A 111 -2.19 24.01 -35.89
N LEU A 112 -2.80 25.16 -35.64
CA LEU A 112 -3.62 25.88 -36.62
C LEU A 112 -2.85 26.96 -37.41
N ASN A 113 -1.58 27.24 -37.10
CA ASN A 113 -0.72 28.24 -37.78
C ASN A 113 -1.46 29.55 -38.14
N LEU A 114 -1.92 30.26 -37.11
CA LEU A 114 -2.03 31.73 -37.13
C LEU A 114 -0.72 32.35 -36.67
#